data_AF-A0A371IR00-F1
#
_entry.id   AF-A0A371IR00-F1
#
_cell.length_a   1.000
_cell.length_b   1.000
_cell.length_c   1.000
_cell.angle_alpha   90.00
_cell.angle_beta   90.00
_cell.angle_gamma   90.00
#
_symmetry.space_group_name_H-M   'P 1'
#
loop_
_entity.id
_entity.type
_entity.pdbx_description
1 polymer ?
#
loop_
_entity_poly.entity_id
_entity_poly.type
_entity_poly.pdbx_seq_one_letter_code
_entity_poly.pdbx_strand_id
1 'polypeptide(L)'
;MKLKGKIISSFILVLLFFTTSTSYIKADNSLDYNKLTQDGWFKYDDEYWMFKKEDGMPAIGWLNYKNHWYYFNGNGGLVYNTARTIGSKLYYFNSDGTMSTKIGFYEHRYFNGDGTIKSGWFKYNNKWYHANQDSGYLNENGAYYINYKWYYFNKDFTMTTNKGWIHHKEVNPYSNKSFSTWYFSKGDGTIATDWYKTGDRWYYFGATKDSHNLNSLEMYTGFKYIDGKLYYFYDNGWMCYKTGWIQNDDGKWYYLNGDGTVKTGWLKTGGRWYYFGEENDPSKQNSLEMYTGFRFVDEKLYYFYDNGWMCYKTGWIQNDDGWHYLNGDGTVRTGWLKNDNKWYYFDGHGNMLCDTKCKVDNKLQSFDKSGVWIG
;
A
#
# COMPACT_ATOMS: atom_id res chain seq x y z
N MET A 1 12.11 -84.13 -11.58
CA MET A 1 13.53 -83.85 -11.27
C MET A 1 13.73 -82.34 -11.36
N LYS A 2 14.42 -81.76 -10.37
CA LYS A 2 14.57 -80.33 -10.10
C LYS A 2 15.26 -79.53 -11.22
N LEU A 3 15.11 -78.19 -11.08
CA LEU A 3 15.92 -77.06 -11.57
C LEU A 3 15.47 -76.34 -12.85
N LYS A 4 14.86 -75.16 -12.65
CA LYS A 4 15.24 -73.83 -13.16
C LYS A 4 14.74 -72.83 -12.08
N GLY A 5 15.48 -71.86 -11.54
CA GLY A 5 16.54 -71.01 -12.07
C GLY A 5 16.07 -69.56 -11.91
N LYS A 6 16.58 -68.87 -10.87
CA LYS A 6 16.31 -67.48 -10.44
C LYS A 6 16.66 -66.41 -11.49
N ILE A 7 16.02 -65.24 -11.41
CA ILE A 7 16.53 -63.84 -11.32
C ILE A 7 15.31 -62.94 -10.97
N ILE A 8 15.06 -62.59 -9.70
CA ILE A 8 15.28 -61.29 -9.02
C ILE A 8 14.76 -60.05 -9.77
N SER A 9 13.72 -59.42 -9.21
CA SER A 9 13.66 -57.95 -9.00
C SER A 9 12.64 -57.63 -7.91
N SER A 10 13.14 -57.22 -6.73
CA SER A 10 12.41 -56.36 -5.80
C SER A 10 12.06 -55.03 -6.49
N PHE A 11 11.00 -54.36 -6.06
CA PHE A 11 10.97 -52.94 -5.63
C PHE A 11 9.51 -52.46 -5.39
N ILE A 12 9.18 -52.22 -4.10
CA ILE A 12 8.38 -51.09 -3.55
C ILE A 12 6.89 -51.01 -3.95
N LEU A 13 5.86 -51.27 -3.12
CA LEU A 13 5.45 -50.72 -1.81
C LEU A 13 5.45 -49.17 -1.70
N VAL A 14 4.38 -48.52 -2.14
CA VAL A 14 3.98 -47.19 -1.61
C VAL A 14 2.47 -47.17 -1.40
N LEU A 15 2.04 -47.37 -0.17
CA LEU A 15 1.23 -46.38 0.54
C LEU A 15 1.24 -46.73 2.03
N LEU A 16 1.93 -45.91 2.82
CA LEU A 16 1.60 -45.52 4.20
C LEU A 16 2.73 -44.63 4.73
N PHE A 17 2.39 -43.42 5.16
CA PHE A 17 3.25 -42.62 6.02
C PHE A 17 2.48 -42.16 7.27
N PHE A 18 3.23 -42.22 8.39
CA PHE A 18 3.03 -41.70 9.75
C PHE A 18 2.15 -42.47 10.78
N THR A 19 2.87 -43.37 11.49
CA THR A 19 3.04 -43.48 12.95
C THR A 19 1.88 -43.30 13.95
N THR A 20 1.76 -44.37 14.74
CA THR A 20 1.42 -44.53 16.17
C THR A 20 -0.02 -44.44 16.69
N SER A 21 -0.38 -45.57 17.29
CA SER A 21 -1.31 -45.86 18.39
C SER A 21 -2.81 -45.93 18.13
N THR A 22 -3.26 -47.17 18.38
CA THR A 22 -4.56 -47.60 18.94
C THR A 22 -5.79 -47.54 18.05
N SER A 23 -6.11 -48.75 17.55
CA SER A 23 -7.44 -49.38 17.44
C SER A 23 -8.51 -48.64 16.63
N TYR A 24 -9.02 -49.27 15.56
CA TYR A 24 -10.33 -49.94 15.56
C TYR A 24 -10.64 -50.59 14.19
N ILE A 25 -11.21 -51.80 14.29
CA ILE A 25 -12.28 -52.42 13.49
C ILE A 25 -12.08 -52.61 11.97
N LYS A 26 -11.95 -53.90 11.63
CA LYS A 26 -12.32 -54.61 10.39
C LYS A 26 -12.68 -53.73 9.18
N ALA A 27 -11.73 -53.68 8.25
CA ALA A 27 -12.04 -53.52 6.84
C ALA A 27 -12.94 -54.68 6.40
N ASP A 28 -14.24 -54.43 6.31
CA ASP A 28 -15.07 -55.10 5.32
C ASP A 28 -14.94 -54.30 4.01
N ASN A 29 -14.87 -55.01 2.89
CA ASN A 29 -14.45 -54.57 1.56
C ASN A 29 -12.94 -54.47 1.31
N SER A 30 -12.25 -55.60 1.49
CA SER A 30 -11.16 -55.93 0.56
C SER A 30 -11.73 -55.98 -0.86
N LEU A 31 -11.39 -54.99 -1.69
CA LEU A 31 -11.57 -55.11 -3.12
C LEU A 31 -10.70 -56.29 -3.60
N ASP A 32 -11.38 -57.41 -3.88
CA ASP A 32 -10.77 -58.56 -4.53
C ASP A 32 -10.58 -58.18 -6.00
N TYR A 33 -9.45 -57.55 -6.33
CA TYR A 33 -9.12 -57.05 -7.67
C TYR A 33 -9.29 -58.12 -8.76
N ASN A 34 -9.15 -59.40 -8.40
CA ASN A 34 -9.36 -60.55 -9.27
C ASN A 34 -10.84 -60.84 -9.61
N LYS A 35 -11.81 -60.05 -9.09
CA LYS A 35 -13.26 -60.19 -9.32
C LYS A 35 -13.92 -58.99 -10.01
N LEU A 36 -13.15 -58.01 -10.49
CA LEU A 36 -13.71 -56.93 -11.30
C LEU A 36 -14.31 -57.52 -12.60
N THR A 37 -15.63 -57.50 -12.72
CA THR A 37 -16.34 -57.97 -13.93
C THR A 37 -16.61 -56.84 -14.93
N GLN A 38 -16.42 -55.59 -14.51
CA GLN A 38 -16.53 -54.34 -15.29
C GLN A 38 -15.70 -53.23 -14.64
N ASP A 39 -15.43 -52.16 -15.38
CA ASP A 39 -14.83 -50.93 -14.82
C ASP A 39 -15.72 -50.37 -13.70
N GLY A 40 -15.11 -49.84 -12.64
CA GLY A 40 -15.82 -49.40 -11.44
C GLY A 40 -15.29 -48.11 -10.85
N TRP A 41 -16.21 -47.22 -10.48
CA TRP A 41 -15.93 -46.04 -9.65
C TRP A 41 -15.89 -46.42 -8.18
N PHE A 42 -14.91 -45.90 -7.45
CA PHE A 42 -14.72 -46.14 -6.03
C PHE A 42 -14.47 -44.82 -5.31
N LYS A 43 -15.01 -44.68 -4.10
CA LYS A 43 -14.80 -43.52 -3.23
C LYS A 43 -14.20 -43.99 -1.90
N TYR A 44 -13.10 -43.39 -1.48
CA TYR A 44 -12.49 -43.64 -0.17
C TYR A 44 -11.89 -42.33 0.35
N ASP A 45 -12.16 -41.97 1.60
CA ASP A 45 -11.64 -40.76 2.26
C ASP A 45 -11.80 -39.48 1.41
N ASP A 46 -12.99 -39.29 0.84
CA ASP A 46 -13.36 -38.19 -0.07
C ASP A 46 -12.59 -38.10 -1.41
N GLU A 47 -11.77 -39.08 -1.73
CA GLU A 47 -11.15 -39.25 -3.04
C GLU A 47 -11.92 -40.24 -3.91
N TYR A 48 -12.05 -39.92 -5.21
CA TYR A 48 -12.67 -40.78 -6.21
C TYR A 48 -11.61 -41.44 -7.10
N TRP A 49 -11.85 -42.70 -7.44
CA TRP A 49 -10.94 -43.56 -8.19
C TRP A 49 -11.73 -44.32 -9.25
N MET A 50 -11.10 -44.62 -10.39
CA MET A 50 -11.65 -45.54 -11.39
C MET A 50 -10.69 -46.71 -11.56
N PHE A 51 -11.16 -47.93 -11.33
CA PHE A 51 -10.37 -49.13 -11.58
C PHE A 51 -10.79 -49.76 -12.91
N LYS A 52 -9.78 -50.07 -13.73
CA LYS A 52 -10.00 -50.71 -15.03
C LYS A 52 -10.07 -52.22 -14.85
N LYS A 53 -11.00 -52.85 -15.55
CA LYS A 53 -11.18 -54.32 -15.50
C LYS A 53 -9.94 -55.09 -15.98
N GLU A 54 -9.25 -54.56 -16.99
CA GLU A 54 -8.19 -55.28 -17.72
C GLU A 54 -6.96 -55.60 -16.86
N ASP A 55 -6.57 -54.71 -15.96
CA ASP A 55 -5.37 -54.83 -15.13
C ASP A 55 -5.67 -54.76 -13.62
N GLY A 56 -6.91 -54.44 -13.24
CA GLY A 56 -7.30 -54.22 -11.85
C GLY A 56 -6.59 -53.03 -11.20
N MET A 57 -5.94 -52.16 -11.99
CA MET A 57 -5.20 -51.01 -11.50
C MET A 57 -6.05 -49.74 -11.56
N PRO A 58 -5.77 -48.75 -10.69
CA PRO A 58 -6.43 -47.46 -10.79
C PRO A 58 -5.99 -46.74 -12.07
N ALA A 59 -6.92 -46.04 -12.70
CA ALA A 59 -6.62 -45.17 -13.83
C ALA A 59 -5.67 -44.05 -13.39
N ILE A 60 -4.67 -43.76 -14.23
CA ILE A 60 -3.71 -42.67 -14.04
C ILE A 60 -3.69 -41.84 -15.33
N GLY A 61 -3.64 -40.52 -15.20
CA GLY A 61 -3.68 -39.60 -16.33
C GLY A 61 -5.05 -39.54 -17.00
N TRP A 62 -5.05 -39.32 -18.32
CA TRP A 62 -6.28 -39.17 -19.11
C TRP A 62 -7.04 -40.47 -19.29
N LEU A 63 -8.34 -40.44 -19.05
CA LEU A 63 -9.27 -41.53 -19.33
C LEU A 63 -10.50 -41.01 -20.06
N ASN A 64 -10.79 -41.56 -21.24
CA ASN A 64 -12.11 -41.42 -21.84
C ASN A 64 -12.98 -42.58 -21.37
N TYR A 65 -14.06 -42.27 -20.65
CA TYR A 65 -15.01 -43.25 -20.16
C TYR A 65 -16.43 -42.79 -20.48
N LYS A 66 -17.20 -43.64 -21.16
CA LYS A 66 -18.58 -43.34 -21.60
C LYS A 66 -18.69 -41.99 -22.31
N ASN A 67 -17.74 -41.69 -23.21
CA ASN A 67 -17.69 -40.45 -23.99
C ASN A 67 -17.42 -39.17 -23.18
N HIS A 68 -16.92 -39.29 -21.95
CA HIS A 68 -16.46 -38.18 -21.14
C HIS A 68 -14.98 -38.35 -20.80
N TRP A 69 -14.22 -37.25 -20.84
CA TRP A 69 -12.83 -37.25 -20.44
C TRP A 69 -12.69 -36.94 -18.95
N TYR A 70 -11.83 -37.70 -18.28
CA TYR A 70 -11.44 -37.55 -16.88
C TYR A 70 -9.92 -37.49 -16.80
N TYR A 71 -9.42 -36.94 -15.70
CA TYR A 71 -8.00 -36.97 -15.40
C TYR A 71 -7.74 -37.44 -13.97
N PHE A 72 -6.82 -38.39 -13.83
CA PHE A 72 -6.40 -38.95 -12.56
C PHE A 72 -4.95 -38.57 -12.28
N ASN A 73 -4.66 -38.23 -11.03
CA ASN A 73 -3.32 -37.86 -10.58
C ASN A 73 -2.35 -39.04 -10.63
N GLY A 74 -1.06 -38.78 -10.41
CA GLY A 74 -0.04 -39.83 -10.39
C GLY A 74 -0.26 -40.90 -9.32
N ASN A 75 -1.01 -40.60 -8.27
CA ASN A 75 -1.44 -41.59 -7.29
C ASN A 75 -2.69 -42.37 -7.72
N GLY A 76 -3.47 -41.87 -8.70
CA GLY A 76 -4.73 -42.44 -9.19
C GLY A 76 -6.00 -41.73 -8.71
N GLY A 77 -5.89 -40.70 -7.86
CA GLY A 77 -7.03 -39.90 -7.41
C GLY A 77 -7.58 -38.98 -8.50
N LEU A 78 -8.91 -38.92 -8.65
CA LEU A 78 -9.63 -38.11 -9.64
C LEU A 78 -9.41 -36.60 -9.41
N VAL A 79 -9.20 -35.87 -10.50
CA VAL A 79 -9.26 -34.40 -10.50
C VAL A 79 -10.68 -33.96 -10.82
N TYR A 80 -11.29 -33.20 -9.91
CA TYR A 80 -12.66 -32.71 -10.04
C TYR A 80 -12.82 -31.35 -9.35
N ASN A 81 -13.84 -30.60 -9.77
CA ASN A 81 -14.19 -29.28 -9.28
C ASN A 81 -13.02 -28.27 -9.25
N THR A 82 -12.11 -28.34 -10.23
CA THR A 82 -10.89 -27.53 -10.22
C THR A 82 -10.29 -27.36 -11.61
N ALA A 83 -9.50 -26.28 -11.75
CA ALA A 83 -8.64 -26.09 -12.90
C ALA A 83 -7.30 -26.80 -12.68
N ARG A 84 -6.71 -27.38 -13.73
CA ARG A 84 -5.41 -28.03 -13.65
C ARG A 84 -4.61 -27.92 -14.93
N THR A 85 -3.36 -27.51 -14.78
CA THR A 85 -2.39 -27.49 -15.86
C THR A 85 -1.88 -28.91 -16.11
N ILE A 86 -2.06 -29.40 -17.34
CA ILE A 86 -1.61 -30.72 -17.79
C ILE A 86 -0.83 -30.52 -19.08
N GLY A 87 0.47 -30.79 -19.03
CA GLY A 87 1.40 -30.34 -20.07
C GLY A 87 1.47 -28.81 -20.11
N SER A 88 1.25 -28.21 -21.28
CA SER A 88 1.25 -26.75 -21.49
C SER A 88 -0.15 -26.11 -21.50
N LYS A 89 -1.19 -26.89 -21.21
CA LYS A 89 -2.60 -26.48 -21.33
C LYS A 89 -3.30 -26.51 -19.97
N LEU A 90 -4.18 -25.54 -19.73
CA LEU A 90 -5.02 -25.48 -18.55
C LEU A 90 -6.41 -26.07 -18.87
N TYR A 91 -6.83 -27.04 -18.07
CA TYR A 91 -8.13 -27.71 -18.21
C TYR A 91 -8.99 -27.43 -16.98
N TYR A 92 -10.31 -27.54 -17.10
CA TYR A 92 -11.22 -27.48 -15.96
C TYR A 92 -12.03 -28.76 -15.86
N PHE A 93 -12.08 -29.33 -14.65
CA PHE A 93 -12.84 -30.52 -14.34
C PHE A 93 -14.05 -30.13 -13.49
N ASN A 94 -15.23 -30.53 -13.92
CA ASN A 94 -16.50 -30.26 -13.24
C ASN A 94 -16.58 -31.02 -11.91
N SER A 95 -17.63 -30.78 -11.13
CA SER A 95 -17.87 -31.44 -9.83
C SER A 95 -17.99 -32.96 -9.93
N ASP A 96 -18.37 -33.50 -11.09
CA ASP A 96 -18.43 -34.94 -11.37
C ASP A 96 -17.11 -35.51 -11.95
N GLY A 97 -16.07 -34.69 -12.05
CA GLY A 97 -14.75 -35.04 -12.59
C GLY A 97 -14.66 -35.03 -14.12
N THR A 98 -15.75 -34.75 -14.84
CA THR A 98 -15.70 -34.63 -16.29
C THR A 98 -14.94 -33.37 -16.72
N MET A 99 -14.12 -33.48 -17.75
CA MET A 99 -13.46 -32.33 -18.38
C MET A 99 -14.52 -31.46 -19.07
N SER A 100 -14.57 -30.19 -18.69
CA SER A 100 -15.56 -29.24 -19.23
C SER A 100 -15.33 -28.95 -20.71
N THR A 101 -16.38 -29.06 -21.51
CA THR A 101 -16.39 -28.72 -22.96
C THR A 101 -17.16 -27.43 -23.25
N LYS A 102 -17.41 -26.60 -22.22
CA LYS A 102 -18.08 -25.29 -22.38
C LYS A 102 -17.32 -24.40 -23.37
N ILE A 103 -18.03 -23.44 -23.96
CA ILE A 103 -17.47 -22.44 -24.87
C ILE A 103 -17.83 -21.04 -24.36
N GLY A 104 -16.85 -20.15 -24.28
CA GLY A 104 -17.05 -18.76 -23.88
C GLY A 104 -16.95 -18.53 -22.37
N PHE A 105 -17.56 -17.44 -21.89
CA PHE A 105 -17.43 -17.00 -20.50
C PHE A 105 -18.35 -17.77 -19.56
N TYR A 106 -17.77 -18.33 -18.48
CA TYR A 106 -18.51 -18.99 -17.40
C TYR A 106 -17.74 -18.85 -16.09
N GLU A 107 -18.43 -18.49 -14.99
CA GLU A 107 -17.86 -18.42 -13.64
C GLU A 107 -16.47 -17.75 -13.62
N HIS A 108 -16.40 -16.54 -14.19
CA HIS A 108 -15.18 -15.71 -14.22
C HIS A 108 -14.01 -16.36 -15.00
N ARG A 109 -14.26 -17.27 -15.95
CA ARG A 109 -13.26 -17.89 -16.83
C ARG A 109 -13.71 -17.85 -18.29
N TYR A 110 -12.79 -18.10 -19.23
CA TYR A 110 -13.11 -18.30 -20.64
C TYR A 110 -12.73 -19.71 -21.10
N PHE A 111 -13.70 -20.46 -21.62
CA PHE A 111 -13.53 -21.84 -22.10
C PHE A 111 -13.42 -21.89 -23.64
N ASN A 112 -12.48 -22.68 -24.17
CA ASN A 112 -12.20 -22.76 -25.60
C ASN A 112 -13.10 -23.77 -26.36
N GLY A 113 -13.86 -24.63 -25.67
CA GLY A 113 -14.67 -25.70 -26.26
C GLY A 113 -13.96 -27.04 -26.47
N ASP A 114 -12.62 -27.04 -26.44
CA ASP A 114 -11.80 -28.24 -26.65
C ASP A 114 -11.36 -28.91 -25.34
N GLY A 115 -11.96 -28.52 -24.21
CA GLY A 115 -11.52 -28.96 -22.87
C GLY A 115 -10.65 -27.95 -22.14
N THR A 116 -10.00 -27.04 -22.88
CA THR A 116 -9.08 -26.06 -22.29
C THR A 116 -9.75 -24.75 -21.94
N ILE A 117 -9.17 -24.04 -20.97
CA ILE A 117 -9.54 -22.68 -20.60
C ILE A 117 -8.39 -21.71 -20.86
N LYS A 118 -8.72 -20.43 -21.12
CA LYS A 118 -7.70 -19.39 -21.32
C LYS A 118 -6.98 -19.08 -20.01
N SER A 119 -5.69 -18.82 -20.11
CA SER A 119 -4.84 -18.29 -19.05
C SER A 119 -3.90 -17.24 -19.62
N GLY A 120 -3.41 -16.34 -18.78
CA GLY A 120 -2.60 -15.19 -19.21
C GLY A 120 -3.39 -14.19 -20.06
N TRP A 121 -2.68 -13.44 -20.90
CA TRP A 121 -3.27 -12.44 -21.79
C TRP A 121 -3.96 -13.09 -22.99
N PHE A 122 -5.19 -12.68 -23.26
CA PHE A 122 -5.90 -13.06 -24.50
C PHE A 122 -6.83 -11.95 -24.97
N LYS A 123 -7.14 -11.98 -26.27
CA LYS A 123 -8.05 -11.04 -26.93
C LYS A 123 -9.30 -11.78 -27.41
N TYR A 124 -10.48 -11.22 -27.13
CA TYR A 124 -11.76 -11.74 -27.59
C TYR A 124 -12.68 -10.57 -27.96
N ASN A 125 -13.34 -10.64 -29.12
CA ASN A 125 -14.18 -9.55 -29.66
C ASN A 125 -13.52 -8.16 -29.57
N ASN A 126 -12.24 -8.09 -29.98
CA ASN A 126 -11.40 -6.90 -29.92
C ASN A 126 -11.12 -6.30 -28.54
N LYS A 127 -11.52 -6.96 -27.45
CA LYS A 127 -11.19 -6.55 -26.08
C LYS A 127 -10.10 -7.45 -25.47
N TRP A 128 -9.28 -6.86 -24.62
CA TRP A 128 -8.21 -7.55 -23.90
C TRP A 128 -8.69 -8.05 -22.54
N TYR A 129 -8.25 -9.25 -22.18
CA TYR A 129 -8.50 -9.91 -20.92
C TYR A 129 -7.19 -10.49 -20.40
N HIS A 130 -7.13 -10.70 -19.08
CA HIS A 130 -6.07 -11.46 -18.46
C HIS A 130 -6.69 -12.45 -17.48
N ALA A 131 -6.20 -13.68 -17.51
CA ALA A 131 -6.62 -14.77 -16.63
C ALA A 131 -5.44 -15.28 -15.81
N ASN A 132 -5.69 -15.59 -14.54
CA ASN A 132 -4.72 -16.22 -13.66
C ASN A 132 -4.21 -17.54 -14.26
N GLN A 133 -2.91 -17.80 -14.14
CA GLN A 133 -2.25 -18.90 -14.84
C GLN A 133 -2.66 -20.29 -14.34
N ASP A 134 -3.02 -20.40 -13.05
CA ASP A 134 -3.30 -21.67 -12.40
C ASP A 134 -4.81 -21.98 -12.35
N SER A 135 -5.61 -20.95 -12.14
CA SER A 135 -7.06 -21.08 -11.95
C SER A 135 -7.88 -20.71 -13.18
N GLY A 136 -7.32 -19.93 -14.11
CA GLY A 136 -8.02 -19.37 -15.26
C GLY A 136 -8.99 -18.23 -14.91
N TYR A 137 -9.06 -17.81 -13.64
CA TYR A 137 -9.92 -16.70 -13.22
C TYR A 137 -9.49 -15.39 -13.86
N LEU A 138 -10.45 -14.66 -14.43
CA LEU A 138 -10.26 -13.35 -15.03
C LEU A 138 -10.00 -12.29 -13.97
N ASN A 139 -9.13 -11.33 -14.28
CA ASN A 139 -8.95 -10.15 -13.44
C ASN A 139 -10.24 -9.34 -13.37
N GLU A 140 -10.70 -9.09 -12.15
CA GLU A 140 -11.95 -8.39 -11.87
C GLU A 140 -11.78 -6.87 -11.97
N ASN A 141 -12.82 -6.12 -11.61
CA ASN A 141 -12.76 -4.66 -11.66
C ASN A 141 -11.71 -4.11 -10.69
N GLY A 142 -10.60 -3.59 -11.21
CA GLY A 142 -9.53 -3.04 -10.38
C GLY A 142 -8.19 -2.90 -11.08
N ALA A 143 -7.22 -2.35 -10.36
CA ALA A 143 -5.84 -2.21 -10.81
C ALA A 143 -5.03 -3.46 -10.43
N TYR A 144 -4.26 -3.99 -11.38
CA TYR A 144 -3.42 -5.18 -11.19
C TYR A 144 -2.01 -4.95 -11.72
N TYR A 145 -1.02 -5.39 -10.95
CA TYR A 145 0.38 -5.40 -11.35
C TYR A 145 0.75 -6.71 -12.03
N ILE A 146 1.02 -6.67 -13.32
CA ILE A 146 1.29 -7.84 -14.17
C ILE A 146 2.54 -7.56 -14.98
N ASN A 147 3.54 -8.45 -14.94
CA ASN A 147 4.78 -8.31 -15.71
C ASN A 147 5.42 -6.90 -15.61
N TYR A 148 5.60 -6.43 -14.38
CA TYR A 148 6.22 -5.15 -14.05
C TYR A 148 5.45 -3.89 -14.50
N LYS A 149 4.18 -4.02 -14.84
CA LYS A 149 3.33 -2.91 -15.29
C LYS A 149 1.97 -2.96 -14.61
N TRP A 150 1.37 -1.79 -14.40
CA TRP A 150 0.01 -1.67 -13.88
C TRP A 150 -1.02 -1.60 -15.01
N TYR A 151 -2.10 -2.35 -14.86
CA TYR A 151 -3.25 -2.38 -15.76
C TYR A 151 -4.54 -2.18 -14.97
N TYR A 152 -5.57 -1.64 -15.60
CA TYR A 152 -6.89 -1.54 -14.99
C TYR A 152 -7.91 -2.39 -15.77
N PHE A 153 -8.63 -3.25 -15.06
CA PHE A 153 -9.69 -4.09 -15.60
C PHE A 153 -11.05 -3.56 -15.15
N ASN A 154 -12.03 -3.61 -16.06
CA ASN A 154 -13.39 -3.14 -15.85
C ASN A 154 -14.27 -4.24 -15.25
N LYS A 155 -15.50 -3.89 -14.85
CA LYS A 155 -16.51 -4.83 -14.34
C LYS A 155 -16.88 -5.97 -15.30
N ASP A 156 -16.66 -5.79 -16.60
CA ASP A 156 -16.83 -6.83 -17.61
C ASP A 156 -15.54 -7.64 -17.88
N PHE A 157 -14.57 -7.57 -16.96
CA PHE A 157 -13.24 -8.19 -17.01
C PHE A 157 -12.32 -7.69 -18.14
N THR A 158 -12.71 -6.62 -18.83
CA THR A 158 -11.93 -6.10 -19.96
C THR A 158 -10.87 -5.12 -19.49
N MET A 159 -9.67 -5.21 -20.04
CA MET A 159 -8.60 -4.25 -19.80
C MET A 159 -8.93 -2.91 -20.46
N THR A 160 -8.75 -1.82 -19.72
CA THR A 160 -8.93 -0.45 -20.23
C THR A 160 -7.84 -0.12 -21.24
N THR A 161 -8.26 0.36 -22.41
CA THR A 161 -7.36 0.73 -23.51
C THR A 161 -7.50 2.19 -23.94
N ASN A 162 -8.61 2.85 -23.59
CA ASN A 162 -8.79 4.27 -23.90
C ASN A 162 -8.00 5.13 -22.91
N LYS A 163 -7.28 6.13 -23.42
CA LYS A 163 -6.60 7.12 -22.59
C LYS A 163 -7.64 7.94 -21.81
N GLY A 164 -7.46 8.07 -20.50
CA GLY A 164 -8.34 8.91 -19.68
C GLY A 164 -8.43 8.51 -18.23
N TRP A 165 -9.24 9.28 -17.50
CA TRP A 165 -9.50 9.09 -16.08
C TRP A 165 -10.41 7.89 -15.83
N ILE A 166 -10.09 7.13 -14.78
CA ILE A 166 -10.90 6.01 -14.29
C ILE A 166 -11.23 6.30 -12.83
N HIS A 167 -12.52 6.43 -12.52
CA HIS A 167 -12.98 6.51 -11.14
C HIS A 167 -13.29 5.11 -10.63
N HIS A 168 -12.55 4.66 -9.63
CA HIS A 168 -12.82 3.40 -8.96
C HIS A 168 -13.55 3.66 -7.65
N LYS A 169 -14.64 2.93 -7.43
CA LYS A 169 -15.39 2.92 -6.19
C LYS A 169 -15.67 1.48 -5.80
N GLU A 170 -15.34 1.12 -4.57
CA GLU A 170 -15.62 -0.17 -3.98
C GLU A 170 -16.27 0.04 -2.61
N VAL A 171 -17.18 -0.85 -2.24
CA VAL A 171 -17.75 -0.90 -0.89
C VAL A 171 -17.35 -2.24 -0.31
N ASN A 172 -16.64 -2.23 0.81
CA ASN A 172 -16.28 -3.44 1.51
C ASN A 172 -17.56 -4.06 2.11
N PRO A 173 -17.98 -5.26 1.66
CA PRO A 173 -19.27 -5.84 2.05
C PRO A 173 -19.34 -6.25 3.52
N TYR A 174 -18.20 -6.35 4.22
CA TYR A 174 -18.13 -6.76 5.62
C TYR A 174 -18.04 -5.58 6.59
N SER A 175 -17.49 -4.44 6.16
CA SER A 175 -17.27 -3.27 7.04
C SER A 175 -18.12 -2.05 6.69
N ASN A 176 -18.88 -2.08 5.58
CA ASN A 176 -19.59 -0.92 5.02
C ASN A 176 -18.70 0.31 4.76
N LYS A 177 -17.38 0.15 4.77
CA LYS A 177 -16.43 1.20 4.38
C LYS A 177 -16.38 1.28 2.87
N SER A 178 -16.41 2.50 2.34
CA SER A 178 -16.22 2.75 0.91
C SER A 178 -14.79 3.17 0.63
N PHE A 179 -14.25 2.62 -0.45
CA PHE A 179 -12.98 3.01 -1.05
C PHE A 179 -13.28 3.75 -2.35
N SER A 180 -12.66 4.91 -2.55
CA SER A 180 -12.82 5.71 -3.75
C SER A 180 -11.48 6.30 -4.16
N THR A 181 -11.00 5.96 -5.34
CA THR A 181 -9.72 6.45 -5.86
C THR A 181 -9.78 6.68 -7.37
N TRP A 182 -8.81 7.43 -7.89
CA TRP A 182 -8.67 7.72 -9.30
C TRP A 182 -7.42 7.06 -9.88
N TYR A 183 -7.56 6.53 -11.09
CA TYR A 183 -6.46 6.07 -11.93
C TYR A 183 -6.47 6.85 -13.25
N PHE A 184 -5.34 6.81 -13.97
CA PHE A 184 -5.26 7.37 -15.31
C PHE A 184 -4.76 6.31 -16.29
N SER A 185 -5.59 5.88 -17.24
CA SER A 185 -5.13 5.05 -18.36
C SER A 185 -4.34 5.89 -19.33
N LYS A 186 -3.16 5.40 -19.71
CA LYS A 186 -2.26 6.08 -20.65
C LYS A 186 -2.67 5.88 -22.11
N GLY A 187 -3.62 4.99 -22.39
CA GLY A 187 -4.06 4.64 -23.74
C GLY A 187 -3.25 3.52 -24.41
N ASP A 188 -2.20 3.03 -23.76
CA ASP A 188 -1.34 1.94 -24.20
C ASP A 188 -1.68 0.60 -23.51
N GLY A 189 -2.82 0.56 -22.80
CA GLY A 189 -3.26 -0.55 -21.96
C GLY A 189 -2.79 -0.45 -20.50
N THR A 190 -1.78 0.36 -20.20
CA THR A 190 -1.27 0.54 -18.84
C THR A 190 -1.83 1.80 -18.18
N ILE A 191 -1.79 1.83 -16.85
CA ILE A 191 -2.15 3.01 -16.05
C ILE A 191 -0.90 3.76 -15.57
N ALA A 192 -1.05 5.05 -15.31
CA ALA A 192 0.01 5.92 -14.84
C ALA A 192 0.51 5.51 -13.45
N THR A 193 1.82 5.62 -13.23
CA THR A 193 2.50 5.47 -11.94
C THR A 193 3.42 6.67 -11.72
N ASP A 194 3.79 6.90 -10.47
CA ASP A 194 4.69 7.96 -10.04
C ASP A 194 4.26 9.32 -10.59
N TRP A 195 5.22 10.20 -10.87
CA TRP A 195 4.96 11.47 -11.54
C TRP A 195 4.44 11.26 -12.96
N TYR A 196 3.22 11.72 -13.21
CA TYR A 196 2.61 11.67 -14.52
C TYR A 196 2.02 13.02 -14.91
N LYS A 197 2.46 13.54 -16.07
CA LYS A 197 1.92 14.77 -16.66
C LYS A 197 0.88 14.45 -17.72
N THR A 198 -0.30 15.05 -17.59
CA THR A 198 -1.35 15.00 -18.63
C THR A 198 -1.98 16.37 -18.80
N GLY A 199 -2.06 16.83 -20.06
CA GLY A 199 -2.24 18.25 -20.34
C GLY A 199 -1.13 19.09 -19.68
N ASP A 200 -1.51 20.17 -19.01
CA ASP A 200 -0.60 21.08 -18.31
C ASP A 200 -0.48 20.79 -16.80
N ARG A 201 -0.93 19.62 -16.35
CA ARG A 201 -1.02 19.29 -14.92
C ARG A 201 -0.17 18.06 -14.59
N TRP A 202 0.49 18.16 -13.44
CA TRP A 202 1.22 17.05 -12.83
C TRP A 202 0.35 16.36 -11.79
N TYR A 203 0.47 15.04 -11.76
CA TYR A 203 -0.18 14.15 -10.81
C TYR A 203 0.87 13.18 -10.29
N TYR A 204 0.59 12.57 -9.13
CA TYR A 204 1.39 11.48 -8.63
C TYR A 204 0.51 10.26 -8.35
N PHE A 205 0.93 9.09 -8.82
CA PHE A 205 0.24 7.83 -8.60
C PHE A 205 1.16 6.88 -7.83
N GLY A 206 0.91 6.68 -6.55
CA GLY A 206 1.82 5.94 -5.66
C GLY A 206 1.14 4.83 -4.88
N ALA A 207 1.96 3.97 -4.27
CA ALA A 207 1.48 3.00 -3.29
C ALA A 207 1.17 3.70 -1.96
N THR A 208 -0.03 3.54 -1.43
CA THR A 208 -0.37 4.05 -0.08
C THR A 208 -0.23 2.94 0.95
N LYS A 209 0.25 3.29 2.16
CA LYS A 209 0.39 2.35 3.28
C LYS A 209 -0.92 2.18 4.06
N ASP A 210 -1.93 3.00 3.76
CA ASP A 210 -3.13 3.13 4.55
C ASP A 210 -4.25 2.22 4.03
N SER A 211 -4.23 1.01 4.58
CA SER A 211 -5.32 0.05 4.68
C SER A 211 -5.61 -0.83 3.45
N HIS A 212 -5.53 -2.13 3.72
CA HIS A 212 -5.97 -3.28 2.91
C HIS A 212 -4.95 -3.79 1.87
N ASN A 213 -4.12 -4.74 2.33
CA ASN A 213 -3.38 -5.73 1.53
C ASN A 213 -2.55 -5.19 0.35
N LEU A 214 -1.23 -5.09 0.56
CA LEU A 214 -0.16 -5.16 -0.45
C LEU A 214 -0.48 -4.50 -1.81
N ASN A 215 0.01 -3.26 -1.98
CA ASN A 215 0.18 -2.55 -3.26
C ASN A 215 -1.10 -1.94 -3.88
N SER A 216 -1.88 -1.12 -3.17
CA SER A 216 -2.87 -0.27 -3.86
C SER A 216 -2.14 0.91 -4.53
N LEU A 217 -2.23 1.00 -5.86
CA LEU A 217 -1.84 2.20 -6.60
C LEU A 217 -2.98 3.23 -6.46
N GLU A 218 -2.65 4.48 -6.10
CA GLU A 218 -3.65 5.53 -5.89
C GLU A 218 -3.14 6.88 -6.39
N MET A 219 -4.05 7.71 -6.92
CA MET A 219 -3.75 9.12 -7.17
C MET A 219 -3.62 9.88 -5.84
N TYR A 220 -2.53 10.59 -5.67
CA TYR A 220 -2.28 11.38 -4.47
C TYR A 220 -3.09 12.68 -4.44
N THR A 221 -3.59 13.01 -3.25
CA THR A 221 -4.21 14.29 -2.88
C THR A 221 -3.63 14.75 -1.54
N GLY A 222 -3.79 16.05 -1.23
CA GLY A 222 -3.28 16.67 -0.01
C GLY A 222 -1.75 16.75 0.05
N PHE A 223 -1.22 16.85 1.27
CA PHE A 223 0.22 16.86 1.53
C PHE A 223 0.81 15.46 1.44
N LYS A 224 1.86 15.28 0.62
CA LYS A 224 2.53 13.98 0.42
C LYS A 224 4.03 14.15 0.31
N TYR A 225 4.77 13.33 1.06
CA TYR A 225 6.22 13.19 0.90
C TYR A 225 6.53 12.31 -0.31
N ILE A 226 7.32 12.84 -1.23
CA ILE A 226 7.82 12.13 -2.41
C ILE A 226 9.32 12.42 -2.50
N ASP A 227 10.13 11.37 -2.47
CA ASP A 227 11.60 11.46 -2.51
C ASP A 227 12.19 12.46 -1.49
N GLY A 228 11.66 12.41 -0.26
CA GLY A 228 12.10 13.25 0.86
C GLY A 228 11.52 14.66 0.88
N LYS A 229 10.84 15.11 -0.18
CA LYS A 229 10.25 16.45 -0.24
C LYS A 229 8.75 16.42 -0.03
N LEU A 230 8.21 17.40 0.69
CA LEU A 230 6.77 17.56 0.85
C LEU A 230 6.17 18.32 -0.34
N TYR A 231 5.18 17.73 -1.01
CA TYR A 231 4.37 18.33 -2.06
C TYR A 231 2.93 18.49 -1.60
N TYR A 232 2.20 19.41 -2.23
CA TYR A 232 0.77 19.53 -2.08
C TYR A 232 0.03 19.23 -3.39
N PHE A 233 -0.96 18.36 -3.31
CA PHE A 233 -1.89 18.03 -4.39
C PHE A 233 -3.30 18.52 -4.02
N TYR A 234 -3.97 19.21 -4.93
CA TYR A 234 -5.39 19.56 -4.74
C TYR A 234 -6.26 18.29 -4.70
N ASP A 235 -7.52 18.43 -4.25
CA ASP A 235 -8.48 17.30 -4.17
C ASP A 235 -8.74 16.60 -5.52
N ASN A 236 -8.54 17.31 -6.62
CA ASN A 236 -8.63 16.78 -7.97
C ASN A 236 -7.32 16.12 -8.46
N GLY A 237 -6.33 15.98 -7.57
CA GLY A 237 -5.05 15.31 -7.78
C GLY A 237 -3.96 16.15 -8.43
N TRP A 238 -4.22 17.42 -8.75
CA TRP A 238 -3.21 18.22 -9.47
C TRP A 238 -2.19 18.70 -8.45
N MET A 239 -0.91 18.50 -8.74
CA MET A 239 0.16 19.09 -7.95
C MET A 239 0.04 20.62 -8.05
N CYS A 240 0.01 21.29 -6.92
CA CYS A 240 0.06 22.74 -6.89
C CYS A 240 1.46 23.20 -7.29
N TYR A 241 1.59 23.88 -8.44
CA TYR A 241 2.84 24.46 -8.93
C TYR A 241 2.90 25.98 -8.76
N LYS A 242 1.87 26.58 -8.14
CA LYS A 242 1.84 28.02 -7.90
C LYS A 242 2.58 28.31 -6.62
N THR A 243 3.50 29.27 -6.68
CA THR A 243 4.08 29.85 -5.47
C THR A 243 3.00 30.52 -4.65
N GLY A 244 2.93 30.24 -3.34
CA GLY A 244 1.98 30.94 -2.49
C GLY A 244 1.61 30.21 -1.21
N TRP A 245 0.72 30.84 -0.45
CA TRP A 245 0.22 30.35 0.81
C TRP A 245 -0.81 29.23 0.63
N ILE A 246 -0.75 28.22 1.50
CA ILE A 246 -1.77 27.20 1.61
C ILE A 246 -2.01 26.84 3.08
N GLN A 247 -3.26 26.53 3.42
CA GLN A 247 -3.65 26.15 4.77
C GLN A 247 -4.18 24.72 4.75
N ASN A 248 -3.79 23.89 5.72
CA ASN A 248 -4.38 22.57 5.90
C ASN A 248 -5.70 22.66 6.70
N ASP A 249 -6.38 21.52 6.87
CA ASP A 249 -7.66 21.44 7.58
C ASP A 249 -7.56 21.78 9.08
N ASP A 250 -6.36 21.65 9.67
CA ASP A 250 -6.09 22.05 11.07
C ASP A 250 -5.80 23.55 11.22
N GLY A 251 -5.89 24.33 10.14
CA GLY A 251 -5.60 25.76 10.15
C GLY A 251 -4.12 26.12 10.10
N LYS A 252 -3.22 25.15 9.88
CA LYS A 252 -1.77 25.37 9.78
C LYS A 252 -1.38 25.88 8.41
N TRP A 253 -0.50 26.87 8.38
CA TRP A 253 -0.05 27.52 7.15
C TRP A 253 1.24 26.91 6.62
N TYR A 254 1.31 26.78 5.31
CA TYR A 254 2.48 26.39 4.54
C TYR A 254 2.66 27.39 3.39
N TYR A 255 3.87 27.44 2.84
CA TYR A 255 4.14 28.18 1.63
C TYR A 255 4.70 27.23 0.57
N LEU A 256 4.21 27.32 -0.66
CA LEU A 256 4.64 26.47 -1.77
C LEU A 256 5.65 27.22 -2.64
N ASN A 257 6.68 26.50 -3.07
CA ASN A 257 7.65 26.93 -4.07
C ASN A 257 7.07 26.73 -5.49
N GLY A 258 7.71 27.34 -6.49
CA GLY A 258 7.25 27.25 -7.89
C GLY A 258 7.41 25.86 -8.52
N ASP A 259 8.15 24.97 -7.87
CA ASP A 259 8.29 23.56 -8.24
C ASP A 259 7.28 22.64 -7.50
N GLY A 260 6.38 23.23 -6.70
CA GLY A 260 5.35 22.55 -5.94
C GLY A 260 5.79 21.94 -4.60
N THR A 261 7.06 22.10 -4.25
CA THR A 261 7.57 21.70 -2.93
C THR A 261 7.14 22.70 -1.86
N VAL A 262 7.01 22.25 -0.61
CA VAL A 262 6.78 23.12 0.54
C VAL A 262 8.07 23.86 0.90
N LYS A 263 7.95 25.17 1.16
CA LYS A 263 9.02 26.06 1.61
C LYS A 263 9.38 25.75 3.05
N THR A 264 10.67 25.65 3.29
CA THR A 264 11.28 25.49 4.61
C THR A 264 12.14 26.71 4.97
N GLY A 265 12.35 26.91 6.28
CA GLY A 265 13.18 27.99 6.81
C GLY A 265 12.65 29.40 6.50
N TRP A 266 13.56 30.36 6.36
CA TRP A 266 13.22 31.77 6.15
C TRP A 266 12.54 32.05 4.81
N LEU A 267 11.51 32.90 4.84
CA LEU A 267 10.82 33.46 3.68
C LEU A 267 10.62 34.96 3.85
N LYS A 268 11.03 35.76 2.85
CA LYS A 268 10.69 37.18 2.75
C LYS A 268 9.67 37.39 1.63
N THR A 269 8.47 37.85 1.96
CA THR A 269 7.43 38.16 0.97
C THR A 269 6.52 39.28 1.48
N GLY A 270 6.00 40.12 0.57
CA GLY A 270 5.16 41.27 0.96
C GLY A 270 5.83 42.25 1.94
N GLY A 271 7.17 42.34 1.93
CA GLY A 271 7.94 43.16 2.88
C GLY A 271 8.02 42.60 4.30
N ARG A 272 7.53 41.38 4.54
CA ARG A 272 7.51 40.70 5.84
C ARG A 272 8.42 39.47 5.81
N TRP A 273 8.97 39.11 6.96
CA TRP A 273 9.70 37.87 7.17
C TRP A 273 8.82 36.84 7.86
N TYR A 274 8.97 35.59 7.47
CA TYR A 274 8.29 34.42 8.02
C TYR A 274 9.33 33.30 8.17
N TYR A 275 9.02 32.32 9.02
CA TYR A 275 9.87 31.16 9.22
C TYR A 275 9.03 29.88 9.22
N PHE A 276 9.48 28.87 8.48
CA PHE A 276 8.83 27.57 8.35
C PHE A 276 9.70 26.48 8.97
N GLY A 277 9.06 25.40 9.40
CA GLY A 277 9.74 24.18 9.84
C GLY A 277 10.76 23.65 8.84
N GLU A 278 11.70 22.89 9.37
CA GLU A 278 12.75 22.22 8.60
C GLU A 278 12.61 20.71 8.70
N GLU A 279 13.02 19.99 7.65
CA GLU A 279 12.83 18.53 7.50
C GLU A 279 13.56 17.68 8.55
N ASN A 280 14.35 18.29 9.44
CA ASN A 280 15.07 17.61 10.52
C ASN A 280 14.94 18.31 11.88
N ASP A 281 13.89 19.11 12.11
CA ASP A 281 13.67 19.72 13.42
C ASP A 281 13.34 18.66 14.50
N PRO A 282 14.25 18.40 15.46
CA PRO A 282 14.02 17.39 16.51
C PRO A 282 12.94 17.82 17.51
N SER A 283 12.57 19.11 17.57
CA SER A 283 11.56 19.63 18.48
C SER A 283 10.12 19.38 18.00
N LYS A 284 9.94 19.11 16.70
CA LYS A 284 8.66 18.75 16.07
C LYS A 284 8.92 17.84 14.88
N GLN A 285 8.75 16.54 15.07
CA GLN A 285 8.94 15.56 14.00
C GLN A 285 8.11 15.96 12.76
N ASN A 286 8.78 16.37 11.69
CA ASN A 286 8.23 16.66 10.35
C ASN A 286 7.17 17.79 10.23
N SER A 287 7.19 18.77 11.12
CA SER A 287 6.25 19.90 11.05
C SER A 287 6.81 21.03 10.18
N LEU A 288 6.60 20.98 8.86
CA LEU A 288 7.04 22.02 7.89
C LEU A 288 6.12 23.25 7.84
N GLU A 289 5.27 23.43 8.87
CA GLU A 289 4.33 24.55 8.95
C GLU A 289 5.04 25.86 9.30
N MET A 290 4.36 26.98 9.03
CA MET A 290 4.77 28.32 9.42
C MET A 290 4.77 28.44 10.96
N TYR A 291 5.85 28.97 11.54
CA TYR A 291 5.90 29.23 12.97
C TYR A 291 5.22 30.56 13.34
N THR A 292 4.67 30.56 14.54
CA THR A 292 4.23 31.73 15.31
C THR A 292 4.87 31.66 16.71
N GLY A 293 4.87 32.78 17.43
CA GLY A 293 5.48 32.88 18.76
C GLY A 293 7.00 32.94 18.76
N PHE A 294 7.59 32.61 19.91
CA PHE A 294 9.04 32.61 20.12
C PHE A 294 9.70 31.38 19.47
N ARG A 295 10.79 31.59 18.72
CA ARG A 295 11.51 30.51 18.06
C ARG A 295 13.01 30.78 17.97
N PHE A 296 13.80 29.78 18.37
CA PHE A 296 15.23 29.76 18.10
C PHE A 296 15.50 29.38 16.64
N VAL A 297 16.32 30.18 15.98
CA VAL A 297 16.84 29.94 14.63
C VAL A 297 18.31 30.32 14.65
N ASP A 298 19.19 29.36 14.38
CA ASP A 298 20.65 29.53 14.43
C ASP A 298 21.12 30.24 15.72
N GLU A 299 20.76 29.66 16.88
CA GLU A 299 21.09 30.14 18.25
C GLU A 299 20.50 31.51 18.63
N LYS A 300 19.77 32.16 17.73
CA LYS A 300 19.10 33.44 17.98
C LYS A 300 17.62 33.23 18.21
N LEU A 301 17.09 33.89 19.23
CA LEU A 301 15.66 33.88 19.51
C LEU A 301 14.97 34.96 18.67
N TYR A 302 13.89 34.60 17.98
CA TYR A 302 13.01 35.51 17.24
C TYR A 302 11.59 35.42 17.77
N TYR A 303 10.80 36.45 17.52
CA TYR A 303 9.37 36.44 17.80
C TYR A 303 8.57 36.66 16.52
N PHE A 304 7.62 35.75 16.26
CA PHE A 304 6.67 35.80 15.16
C PHE A 304 5.27 36.09 15.72
N TYR A 305 4.57 37.06 15.15
CA TYR A 305 3.16 37.32 15.49
C TYR A 305 2.27 36.13 15.10
N ASP A 306 1.02 36.12 15.56
CA ASP A 306 0.05 35.05 15.25
C ASP A 306 -0.25 34.89 13.75
N ASN A 307 0.01 35.93 12.96
CA ASN A 307 -0.06 35.89 11.49
C ASN A 307 1.25 35.47 10.82
N GLY A 308 2.24 35.03 11.59
CA GLY A 308 3.54 34.51 11.15
C GLY A 308 4.59 35.56 10.82
N TRP A 309 4.27 36.85 10.91
CA TRP A 309 5.25 37.89 10.64
C TRP A 309 6.28 37.97 11.76
N MET A 310 7.55 37.94 11.40
CA MET A 310 8.63 38.27 12.32
C MET A 310 8.46 39.71 12.79
N CYS A 311 8.49 39.93 14.10
CA CYS A 311 8.54 41.27 14.66
C CYS A 311 9.89 41.93 14.33
N TYR A 312 9.85 43.19 13.90
CA TYR A 312 11.02 44.02 13.61
C TYR A 312 11.00 45.34 14.38
N LYS A 313 10.04 45.50 15.30
CA LYS A 313 9.93 46.69 16.14
C LYS A 313 10.77 46.47 17.40
N THR A 314 11.71 47.36 17.64
CA THR A 314 12.43 47.42 18.92
C THR A 314 11.44 47.77 20.05
N GLY A 315 11.56 47.10 21.19
CA GLY A 315 10.83 47.49 22.40
C GLY A 315 10.31 46.33 23.23
N TRP A 316 9.55 46.69 24.26
CA TRP A 316 8.96 45.76 25.22
C TRP A 316 7.75 45.03 24.64
N ILE A 317 7.66 43.72 24.90
CA ILE A 317 6.49 42.90 24.63
C ILE A 317 6.17 42.06 25.87
N GLN A 318 4.89 41.83 26.14
CA GLN A 318 4.43 41.00 27.24
C GLN A 318 3.57 39.86 26.69
N ASN A 319 3.81 38.65 27.17
CA ASN A 319 2.95 37.48 26.98
C ASN A 319 2.69 36.81 28.35
N ASP A 320 2.14 35.59 28.34
CA ASP A 320 1.86 34.81 29.54
C ASP A 320 3.12 34.38 30.31
N ASP A 321 4.28 34.31 29.63
CA ASP A 321 5.58 33.95 30.23
C ASP A 321 6.29 35.15 30.88
N GLY A 322 5.87 36.37 30.55
CA GLY A 322 6.35 37.61 31.16
C GLY A 322 6.71 38.68 30.15
N TRP A 323 7.66 39.55 30.55
CA TRP A 323 8.15 40.62 29.69
C TRP A 323 9.36 40.17 28.89
N HIS A 324 9.43 40.59 27.63
CA HIS A 324 10.57 40.40 26.75
C HIS A 324 10.94 41.74 26.10
N TYR A 325 12.13 41.82 25.54
CA TYR A 325 12.57 42.99 24.79
C TYR A 325 13.06 42.58 23.40
N LEU A 326 12.53 43.20 22.35
CA LEU A 326 12.91 42.92 20.98
C LEU A 326 13.95 43.93 20.50
N ASN A 327 14.95 43.43 19.79
CA ASN A 327 15.94 44.24 19.10
C ASN A 327 15.42 44.67 17.72
N GLY A 328 16.00 45.73 17.15
CA GLY A 328 15.59 46.26 15.84
C GLY A 328 15.94 45.35 14.65
N ASP A 329 16.71 44.29 14.87
CA ASP A 329 17.04 43.26 13.88
C ASP A 329 16.09 42.04 13.92
N GLY A 330 15.07 42.09 14.79
CA GLY A 330 14.06 41.04 14.97
C GLY A 330 14.44 39.95 15.98
N THR A 331 15.65 40.00 16.52
CA THR A 331 16.06 39.09 17.61
C THR A 331 15.46 39.54 18.94
N VAL A 332 15.27 38.59 19.85
CA VAL A 332 14.82 38.82 21.22
C VAL A 332 16.05 38.96 22.12
N ARG A 333 16.00 39.93 23.03
CA ARG A 333 17.07 40.21 23.97
C ARG A 333 17.24 39.06 24.96
N THR A 334 18.47 38.61 25.10
CA THR A 334 18.93 37.78 26.22
C THR A 334 20.05 38.53 26.95
N GLY A 335 20.24 38.23 28.23
CA GLY A 335 21.23 38.89 29.07
C GLY A 335 20.88 40.34 29.43
N TRP A 336 21.91 41.14 29.74
CA TRP A 336 21.74 42.51 30.22
C TRP A 336 21.22 43.48 29.15
N LEU A 337 20.30 44.36 29.56
CA LEU A 337 19.80 45.49 28.78
C LEU A 337 19.82 46.75 29.64
N LYS A 338 20.36 47.85 29.08
CA LYS A 338 20.15 49.19 29.63
C LYS A 338 19.08 49.90 28.82
N ASN A 339 17.96 50.27 29.45
CA ASN A 339 16.87 51.00 28.83
C ASN A 339 16.41 52.10 29.80
N ASP A 340 16.33 53.35 29.34
CA ASP A 340 15.96 54.53 30.13
C ASP A 340 16.68 54.65 31.49
N ASN A 341 18.01 54.52 31.45
CA ASN A 341 18.91 54.54 32.63
C ASN A 341 18.67 53.44 33.68
N LYS A 342 17.82 52.46 33.38
CA LYS A 342 17.59 51.27 34.21
C LYS A 342 18.24 50.06 33.56
N TRP A 343 18.64 49.10 34.38
CA TRP A 343 19.19 47.82 33.93
C TRP A 343 18.16 46.72 34.16
N TYR A 344 18.06 45.84 33.17
CA TYR A 344 17.20 44.67 33.15
C TYR A 344 18.04 43.47 32.72
N TYR A 345 17.62 42.27 33.08
CA TYR A 345 18.25 41.04 32.63
C TYR A 345 17.19 40.08 32.07
N PHE A 346 17.49 39.49 30.93
CA PHE A 346 16.66 38.49 30.27
C PHE A 346 17.36 37.12 30.34
N ASP A 347 16.62 36.08 30.69
CA ASP A 347 17.15 34.72 30.73
C ASP A 347 17.51 34.18 29.33
N GLY A 348 17.97 32.93 29.28
CA GLY A 348 18.32 32.27 28.01
C GLY A 348 17.14 32.05 27.07
N HIS A 349 15.90 32.18 27.54
CA HIS A 349 14.66 32.08 26.77
C HIS A 349 14.05 33.46 26.48
N GLY A 350 14.75 34.54 26.84
CA GLY A 350 14.32 35.91 26.60
C GLY A 350 13.30 36.44 27.59
N ASN A 351 13.02 35.76 28.72
CA ASN A 351 12.12 36.26 29.76
C ASN A 351 12.86 37.25 30.67
N MET A 352 12.26 38.40 30.95
CA MET A 352 12.78 39.37 31.90
C MET A 352 12.70 38.80 33.31
N LEU A 353 13.82 38.88 34.04
CA LEU A 353 13.84 38.58 35.46
C LEU A 353 13.17 39.72 36.25
N CYS A 354 12.20 39.37 37.08
CA CYS A 354 11.52 40.31 37.98
C CYS A 354 11.10 39.65 39.29
N ASP A 355 10.98 40.45 40.34
CA ASP A 355 10.60 40.05 41.70
C ASP A 355 11.42 38.83 42.20
N THR A 356 12.73 38.85 41.93
CA THR A 356 13.58 37.67 42.13
C THR A 356 15.01 38.04 42.53
N LYS A 357 15.68 37.06 43.15
CA LYS A 357 17.12 37.06 43.41
C LYS A 357 17.73 35.80 42.83
N CYS A 358 18.68 35.96 41.91
CA CYS A 358 19.26 34.82 41.20
C CYS A 358 20.73 35.09 40.83
N LYS A 359 21.45 34.02 40.48
CA LYS A 359 22.84 34.10 40.08
C LYS A 359 22.95 34.45 38.60
N VAL A 360 23.55 35.59 38.29
CA VAL A 360 23.87 36.06 36.93
C VAL A 360 25.36 36.38 36.89
N ASP A 361 26.08 35.91 35.88
CA ASP A 361 27.54 36.09 35.75
C ASP A 361 28.32 35.71 37.02
N ASN A 362 27.89 34.61 37.64
CA ASN A 362 28.38 34.09 38.91
C ASN A 362 28.17 34.96 40.17
N LYS A 363 27.41 36.04 40.08
CA LYS A 363 27.08 36.93 41.21
C LYS A 363 25.59 36.88 41.51
N LEU A 364 25.23 36.94 42.79
CA LEU A 364 23.83 37.06 43.18
C LEU A 364 23.37 38.48 42.84
N GLN A 365 22.32 38.60 42.02
CA GLN A 365 21.70 39.86 41.60
C GLN A 365 20.25 39.90 42.07
N SER A 366 19.74 41.09 42.38
CA SER A 366 18.34 41.30 42.76
C SER A 366 17.61 42.17 41.72
N PHE A 367 16.38 41.78 41.38
CA PHE A 367 15.50 42.52 40.48
C PHE A 367 14.16 42.81 41.18
N ASP A 368 13.67 44.05 41.05
CA ASP A 368 12.38 44.44 41.61
C ASP A 368 11.20 43.89 40.79
N LYS A 369 9.96 44.20 41.22
CA LYS A 369 8.73 43.75 40.55
C LYS A 369 8.58 44.24 39.10
N SER A 370 9.26 45.32 38.74
CA SER A 370 9.29 45.85 37.37
C SER A 370 10.49 45.34 36.57
N GLY A 371 11.29 44.43 37.15
CA GLY A 371 12.51 43.87 36.56
C GLY A 371 13.72 44.77 36.61
N VAL A 372 13.65 45.90 37.33
CA VAL A 372 14.79 46.81 37.45
C VAL A 372 15.82 46.18 38.39
N TRP A 373 17.06 46.12 37.94
CA TRP A 373 18.19 45.69 38.75
C TRP A 373 18.47 46.68 39.88
N ILE A 374 18.56 46.16 41.11
CA ILE A 374 18.71 46.97 42.34
C ILE A 374 19.93 46.58 43.20
N GLY A 375 20.79 45.68 42.71
CA GLY A 375 22.00 45.24 43.41
C GLY A 375 22.16 43.74 43.52
#